data_AF-M1BX78-F1
#
_entry.id   AF-M1BX78-F1
#
_cell.length_a   1.000
_cell.length_b   1.000
_cell.length_c   1.000
_cell.angle_alpha   90.00
_cell.angle_beta   90.00
_cell.angle_gamma   90.00
#
_symmetry.space_group_name_H-M   'P 1'
#
loop_
_entity.id
_entity.type
_entity.pdbx_description
1 polymer ?
#
loop_
_entity_poly.entity_id
_entity_poly.type
_entity_poly.pdbx_seq_one_letter_code
_entity_poly.pdbx_strand_id
1 'polypeptide(L)'
;MSTSAADAVAGEIAGSDDGVLETPFLDSERWNILQSIAEEGGYAYATMTSLAAAGDIRAAEAAKEMAWEQLHSGPWHSVVPIWRDAYSMACMHLAKLHYANGEFNQAIKALDMGIIMGGMMLRDELNLAIRKASEKEKARSDLGDKGESEIKFVSQEINVAEVQQSLPIKSLSCKLVGKSPALSLEAFLRDHYLSGTPVVIRDSMDHWPAKSKWNDMNYLRRVAGFRTVPVEVGKNYLCPEWKQELITFSEFLERTRSNDTTSVETTYLAQHQLFDQWLSSVAK
;
A
#
# COMPACT_ATOMS: atom_id res chain seq x y z
N MET A 1 -49.53 38.16 28.34
CA MET A 1 -48.68 38.64 27.23
C MET A 1 -47.26 38.29 27.61
N SER A 2 -46.81 37.10 27.21
CA SER A 2 -45.51 36.55 27.59
C SER A 2 -44.65 36.44 26.35
N THR A 3 -43.50 37.10 26.40
CA THR A 3 -42.44 37.16 25.41
C THR A 3 -41.75 35.80 25.30
N SER A 4 -41.79 35.18 24.12
CA SER A 4 -41.00 34.01 23.77
C SER A 4 -39.65 34.47 23.23
N ALA A 5 -38.58 34.12 23.94
CA ALA A 5 -37.21 34.21 23.48
C ALA A 5 -36.95 33.12 22.44
N ALA A 6 -36.34 33.50 21.32
CA ALA A 6 -35.82 32.58 20.32
C ALA A 6 -34.34 32.36 20.61
N ASP A 7 -33.99 31.15 21.06
CA ASP A 7 -32.61 30.70 21.19
C ASP A 7 -32.02 30.49 19.79
N ALA A 8 -30.98 31.26 19.48
CA ALA A 8 -30.14 31.05 18.32
C ALA A 8 -29.19 29.88 18.61
N VAL A 9 -29.50 28.71 18.05
CA VAL A 9 -28.57 27.58 18.01
C VAL A 9 -27.45 27.94 17.04
N ALA A 10 -26.27 28.22 17.59
CA ALA A 10 -25.03 28.33 16.85
C ALA A 10 -24.71 26.96 16.20
N GLY A 11 -24.93 26.86 14.89
CA GLY A 11 -24.47 25.74 14.10
C GLY A 11 -22.94 25.75 14.05
N GLU A 12 -22.34 24.67 14.54
CA GLU A 12 -20.94 24.35 14.34
C GLU A 12 -20.63 24.39 12.83
N ILE A 13 -19.69 25.25 12.48
CA ILE A 13 -19.20 25.40 11.11
C ILE A 13 -18.40 24.13 10.79
N ALA A 14 -19.03 23.23 10.04
CA ALA A 14 -18.32 22.15 9.36
C ALA A 14 -17.22 22.77 8.49
N GLY A 15 -15.96 22.44 8.78
CA GLY A 15 -14.81 22.92 8.02
C GLY A 15 -14.98 22.61 6.54
N SER A 16 -14.86 23.65 5.70
CA SER A 16 -14.75 23.50 4.26
C SER A 16 -13.45 22.76 3.95
N ASP A 17 -13.56 21.50 3.55
CA ASP A 17 -12.44 20.72 3.05
C ASP A 17 -12.09 21.23 1.63
N ASP A 18 -11.38 22.36 1.60
CA ASP A 18 -10.76 22.92 0.40
C ASP A 18 -9.94 21.82 -0.25
N GLY A 19 -10.02 21.64 -1.58
CA GLY A 19 -9.37 20.56 -2.34
C GLY A 19 -7.84 20.59 -2.32
N VAL A 20 -7.22 20.59 -1.13
CA VAL A 20 -5.81 20.81 -0.86
C VAL A 20 -5.35 19.78 0.17
N LEU A 21 -4.26 19.08 -0.16
CA LEU A 21 -3.54 18.27 0.81
C LEU A 21 -2.57 19.17 1.57
N GLU A 22 -2.84 19.41 2.85
CA GLU A 22 -1.92 20.14 3.74
C GLU A 22 -0.68 19.29 4.05
N THR A 23 0.50 19.92 4.04
CA THR A 23 1.79 19.26 4.29
C THR A 23 2.70 20.14 5.17
N PRO A 24 2.31 20.43 6.42
CA PRO A 24 3.00 21.39 7.27
C PRO A 24 4.46 21.04 7.55
N PHE A 25 4.81 19.76 7.67
CA PHE A 25 6.19 19.34 7.93
C PHE A 25 7.05 19.43 6.67
N LEU A 26 6.54 18.99 5.52
CA LEU A 26 7.19 19.23 4.23
C LEU A 26 7.41 20.73 4.01
N ASP A 27 6.43 21.56 4.35
CA ASP A 27 6.52 23.01 4.16
C ASP A 27 7.59 23.65 5.07
N SER A 28 7.78 23.13 6.30
CA SER A 28 8.85 23.59 7.19
C SER A 28 10.23 23.09 6.80
N GLU A 29 10.36 21.81 6.38
CA GLU A 29 11.64 21.18 6.08
C GLU A 29 12.10 21.37 4.62
N ARG A 30 11.23 21.91 3.76
CA ARG A 30 11.49 22.06 2.32
C ARG A 30 12.88 22.62 2.01
N TRP A 31 13.24 23.71 2.67
CA TRP A 31 14.51 24.39 2.41
C TRP A 31 15.71 23.54 2.79
N ASN A 32 15.67 22.87 3.95
CA ASN A 32 16.76 22.00 4.42
C ASN A 32 17.00 20.86 3.42
N ILE A 33 15.92 20.22 2.98
CA ILE A 33 15.97 19.10 2.04
C ILE A 33 16.52 19.55 0.69
N LEU A 34 16.01 20.67 0.15
CA LEU A 34 16.47 21.20 -1.13
C LEU A 34 17.94 21.64 -1.07
N GLN A 35 18.39 22.20 0.05
CA GLN A 35 19.80 22.53 0.24
C GLN A 35 20.66 21.26 0.24
N SER A 36 20.32 20.25 1.04
CA SER A 36 21.09 18.99 1.07
C SER A 36 21.13 18.30 -0.29
N ILE A 37 20.04 18.35 -1.07
CA ILE A 37 20.03 17.81 -2.44
C ILE A 37 20.93 18.64 -3.37
N ALA A 38 20.93 19.96 -3.24
CA ALA A 38 21.79 20.83 -4.05
C ALA A 38 23.28 20.62 -3.76
N GLU A 39 23.65 20.37 -2.50
CA GLU A 39 25.02 20.03 -2.09
C GLU A 39 25.52 18.74 -2.75
N GLU A 40 24.62 17.79 -3.00
CA GLU A 40 24.86 16.55 -3.77
C GLU A 40 24.74 16.75 -5.29
N GLY A 41 24.70 17.99 -5.78
CA GLY A 41 24.63 18.33 -7.21
C GLY A 41 23.23 18.38 -7.81
N GLY A 42 22.17 18.27 -7.00
CA GLY A 42 20.76 18.23 -7.43
C GLY A 42 20.11 19.60 -7.73
N TYR A 43 20.86 20.58 -8.25
CA TYR A 43 20.34 21.94 -8.52
C TYR A 43 19.13 21.97 -9.46
N ALA A 44 19.14 21.13 -10.50
CA ALA A 44 18.03 21.01 -11.45
C ALA A 44 16.76 20.46 -10.76
N TYR A 45 16.93 19.46 -9.89
CA TYR A 45 15.85 18.92 -9.07
C TYR A 45 15.27 20.00 -8.14
N ALA A 46 16.12 20.78 -7.47
CA ALA A 46 15.67 21.84 -6.56
C ALA A 46 14.87 22.93 -7.28
N THR A 47 15.28 23.27 -8.50
CA THR A 47 14.56 24.22 -9.36
C THR A 47 13.19 23.67 -9.75
N MET A 48 13.12 22.44 -10.27
CA MET A 48 11.84 21.84 -10.66
C MET A 48 10.91 21.64 -9.47
N THR A 49 11.43 21.28 -8.30
CA THR A 49 10.62 21.12 -7.10
C THR A 49 10.04 22.45 -6.60
N SER A 50 10.79 23.55 -6.75
CA SER A 50 10.29 24.89 -6.43
C SER A 50 9.13 25.30 -7.35
N LEU A 51 9.22 24.97 -8.65
CA LEU A 51 8.15 25.19 -9.62
C LEU A 51 6.94 24.27 -9.36
N ALA A 52 7.20 23.01 -9.00
CA ALA A 52 6.17 22.05 -8.60
C ALA A 52 5.37 22.54 -7.39
N ALA A 53 6.05 23.09 -6.39
CA ALA A 53 5.43 23.70 -5.22
C ALA A 53 4.57 24.93 -5.57
N ALA A 54 4.87 25.61 -6.68
CA ALA A 54 4.09 26.73 -7.19
C ALA A 54 2.90 26.30 -8.09
N GLY A 55 2.69 25.00 -8.31
CA GLY A 55 1.55 24.48 -9.07
C GLY A 55 1.89 23.84 -10.42
N ASP A 56 3.17 23.79 -10.82
CA ASP A 56 3.56 23.25 -12.13
C ASP A 56 3.65 21.72 -12.11
N ILE A 57 2.67 21.06 -12.75
CA ILE A 57 2.61 19.60 -12.83
C ILE A 57 3.75 18.98 -13.64
N ARG A 58 4.21 19.65 -14.71
CA ARG A 58 5.32 19.15 -15.52
C ARG A 58 6.62 19.21 -14.75
N ALA A 59 6.79 20.25 -13.94
CA ALA A 59 7.93 20.35 -13.04
C ALA A 59 7.87 19.29 -11.93
N ALA A 60 6.68 18.96 -11.41
CA ALA A 60 6.51 17.88 -10.42
C ALA A 60 6.88 16.51 -11.01
N GLU A 61 6.42 16.22 -12.23
CA GLU A 61 6.78 15.00 -12.98
C GLU A 61 8.29 14.95 -13.23
N ALA A 62 8.89 16.04 -13.73
CA ALA A 62 10.32 16.11 -13.98
C ALA A 62 11.16 15.91 -12.70
N ALA A 63 10.76 16.52 -11.58
CA ALA A 63 11.44 16.34 -10.30
C ALA A 63 11.37 14.88 -9.83
N LYS A 64 10.21 14.22 -9.99
CA LYS A 64 10.03 12.81 -9.64
C LYS A 64 10.92 11.90 -10.50
N GLU A 65 10.97 12.12 -11.81
CA GLU A 65 11.83 11.35 -12.72
C GLU A 65 13.32 11.57 -12.43
N MET A 66 13.74 12.80 -12.15
CA MET A 66 15.13 13.07 -11.73
C MET A 66 15.50 12.30 -10.46
N ALA A 67 14.66 12.34 -9.42
CA ALA A 67 14.92 11.58 -8.21
C ALA A 67 14.89 10.06 -8.47
N TRP A 68 14.00 9.58 -9.34
CA TRP A 68 13.97 8.18 -9.77
C TRP A 68 15.29 7.74 -10.41
N GLU A 69 15.80 8.51 -11.38
CA GLU A 69 17.08 8.23 -12.03
C GLU A 69 18.23 8.15 -11.03
N GLN A 70 18.25 9.03 -10.03
CA GLN A 70 19.25 9.01 -8.97
C GLN A 70 19.15 7.74 -8.11
N LEU A 71 17.93 7.31 -7.75
CA LEU A 71 17.69 6.06 -7.01
C LEU A 71 18.12 4.81 -7.78
N HIS A 72 18.17 4.87 -9.12
CA HIS A 72 18.51 3.75 -10.00
C HIS A 72 19.88 3.90 -10.68
N SER A 73 20.68 4.89 -10.27
CA SER A 73 22.01 5.15 -10.83
C SER A 73 23.05 4.08 -10.46
N GLY A 74 22.75 3.22 -9.49
CA GLY A 74 23.64 2.15 -9.03
C GLY A 74 23.00 1.27 -7.96
N PRO A 75 23.80 0.44 -7.27
CA PRO A 75 23.31 -0.41 -6.18
C PRO A 75 22.62 0.41 -5.08
N TRP A 76 21.44 -0.01 -4.64
CA TRP A 76 20.59 0.75 -3.70
C TRP A 76 21.32 1.28 -2.45
N HIS A 77 22.18 0.46 -1.85
CA HIS A 77 22.95 0.84 -0.65
C HIS A 77 24.01 1.93 -0.88
N SER A 78 24.35 2.23 -2.14
CA SER A 78 25.37 3.20 -2.52
C SER A 78 24.75 4.55 -2.88
N VAL A 79 23.44 4.63 -3.05
CA VAL A 79 22.73 5.88 -3.34
C VAL A 79 22.67 6.73 -2.06
N VAL A 80 23.01 8.01 -2.19
CA VAL A 80 22.99 8.96 -1.08
C VAL A 80 21.57 9.02 -0.49
N PRO A 81 21.40 8.87 0.84
CA PRO A 81 20.07 8.75 1.45
C PRO A 81 19.10 9.87 1.13
N ILE A 82 19.59 11.11 0.96
CA ILE A 82 18.75 12.29 0.70
C ILE A 82 17.91 12.16 -0.57
N TRP A 83 18.35 11.38 -1.57
CA TRP A 83 17.58 11.15 -2.79
C TRP A 83 16.29 10.35 -2.55
N ARG A 84 16.21 9.59 -1.45
CA ARG A 84 14.97 8.91 -1.03
C ARG A 84 13.95 9.91 -0.50
N ASP A 85 14.41 10.89 0.27
CA ASP A 85 13.55 11.98 0.75
C ASP A 85 13.16 12.93 -0.40
N ALA A 86 14.06 13.18 -1.34
CA ALA A 86 13.78 13.88 -2.60
C ALA A 86 12.66 13.17 -3.39
N TYR A 87 12.74 11.85 -3.56
CA TYR A 87 11.71 11.11 -4.27
C TYR A 87 10.34 11.21 -3.55
N SER A 88 10.34 11.15 -2.22
CA SER A 88 9.14 11.32 -1.38
C SER A 88 8.51 12.71 -1.56
N MET A 89 9.35 13.75 -1.55
CA MET A 89 8.93 15.13 -1.73
C MET A 89 8.30 15.36 -3.12
N ALA A 90 8.94 14.86 -4.18
CA ALA A 90 8.42 14.99 -5.53
C ALA A 90 7.08 14.26 -5.69
N CYS A 91 6.97 13.06 -5.11
CA CYS A 91 5.70 12.31 -5.06
C CYS A 91 4.60 13.08 -4.31
N MET A 92 4.93 13.73 -3.19
CA MET A 92 3.97 14.56 -2.45
C MET A 92 3.48 15.75 -3.27
N HIS A 93 4.38 16.48 -3.95
CA HIS A 93 3.99 17.59 -4.81
C HIS A 93 3.09 17.13 -5.97
N LEU A 94 3.46 16.04 -6.65
CA LEU A 94 2.63 15.47 -7.71
C LEU A 94 1.25 15.05 -7.20
N ALA A 95 1.19 14.46 -6.00
CA ALA A 95 -0.06 14.08 -5.37
C ALA A 95 -0.95 15.28 -5.02
N LYS A 96 -0.38 16.39 -4.51
CA LYS A 96 -1.11 17.65 -4.26
C LYS A 96 -1.82 18.14 -5.52
N LEU A 97 -1.14 18.10 -6.66
CA LEU A 97 -1.67 18.57 -7.94
C LEU A 97 -2.79 17.67 -8.47
N HIS A 98 -2.58 16.35 -8.45
CA HIS A 98 -3.64 15.39 -8.81
C HIS A 98 -4.86 15.51 -7.89
N TYR A 99 -4.65 15.68 -6.58
CA TYR A 99 -5.73 15.84 -5.62
C TYR A 99 -6.56 17.10 -5.91
N ALA A 100 -5.90 18.23 -6.17
CA ALA A 100 -6.56 19.49 -6.53
C ALA A 100 -7.38 19.38 -7.84
N ASN A 101 -6.94 18.53 -8.77
CA ASN A 101 -7.66 18.23 -10.02
C ASN A 101 -8.79 17.19 -9.84
N GLY A 102 -9.00 16.64 -8.63
CA GLY A 102 -9.98 15.59 -8.37
C GLY A 102 -9.58 14.20 -8.90
N GLU A 103 -8.29 14.01 -9.21
CA GLU A 103 -7.70 12.77 -9.70
C GLU A 103 -7.15 11.93 -8.53
N PHE A 104 -8.02 11.58 -7.57
CA PHE A 104 -7.58 11.00 -6.30
C PHE A 104 -6.83 9.66 -6.46
N ASN A 105 -7.19 8.82 -7.42
CA ASN A 105 -6.44 7.59 -7.73
C ASN A 105 -4.99 7.87 -8.15
N GLN A 106 -4.74 8.91 -8.96
CA GLN A 106 -3.39 9.30 -9.35
C GLN A 106 -2.62 9.90 -8.17
N ALA A 107 -3.31 10.66 -7.31
CA ALA A 107 -2.73 11.15 -6.07
C ALA A 107 -2.30 10.00 -5.14
N ILE A 108 -3.18 9.02 -4.89
CA ILE A 108 -2.86 7.83 -4.08
C ILE A 108 -1.69 7.06 -4.68
N LYS A 109 -1.68 6.86 -6.00
CA LYS A 109 -0.57 6.19 -6.70
C LYS A 109 0.75 6.94 -6.48
N ALA A 110 0.78 8.26 -6.66
CA ALA A 110 1.99 9.06 -6.41
C ALA A 110 2.46 8.94 -4.95
N LEU A 111 1.55 8.99 -3.98
CA LEU A 111 1.88 8.86 -2.55
C LEU A 111 2.41 7.45 -2.21
N ASP A 112 1.80 6.40 -2.77
CA ASP A 112 2.28 5.03 -2.60
C ASP A 112 3.67 4.83 -3.18
N MET A 113 3.99 5.45 -4.33
CA MET A 113 5.36 5.46 -4.85
C MET A 113 6.34 6.09 -3.86
N GLY A 114 5.97 7.23 -3.27
CA GLY A 114 6.77 7.89 -2.22
C GLY A 114 6.97 7.00 -0.99
N ILE A 115 5.99 6.18 -0.63
CA ILE A 115 6.10 5.21 0.47
C ILE A 115 6.98 4.01 0.11
N ILE A 116 6.85 3.47 -1.11
CA ILE A 116 7.57 2.25 -1.53
C ILE A 116 9.06 2.55 -1.79
N MET A 117 9.35 3.67 -2.46
CA MET A 117 10.70 3.99 -2.93
C MET A 117 11.37 5.11 -2.13
N GLY A 118 10.60 5.88 -1.37
CA GLY A 118 11.09 7.06 -0.68
C GLY A 118 11.63 6.78 0.72
N GLY A 119 12.12 7.85 1.34
CA GLY A 119 12.70 7.85 2.68
C GLY A 119 11.64 7.76 3.77
N MET A 120 12.10 7.84 5.02
CA MET A 120 11.22 7.79 6.19
C MET A 120 10.77 9.18 6.65
N MET A 121 11.44 10.24 6.20
CA MET A 121 11.26 11.58 6.77
C MET A 121 9.85 12.15 6.52
N LEU A 122 9.26 11.90 5.36
CA LEU A 122 7.90 12.36 5.01
C LEU A 122 6.82 11.27 5.20
N ARG A 123 7.15 10.15 5.87
CA ARG A 123 6.30 8.95 5.94
C ARG A 123 4.92 9.24 6.50
N ASP A 124 4.84 9.98 7.61
CA ASP A 124 3.59 10.25 8.30
C ASP A 124 2.68 11.19 7.50
N GLU A 125 3.25 12.18 6.82
CA GLU A 125 2.50 13.08 5.95
C GLU A 125 1.99 12.37 4.69
N LEU A 126 2.80 11.50 4.07
CA LEU A 126 2.35 10.64 2.97
C LEU A 126 1.16 9.78 3.41
N ASN A 127 1.25 9.14 4.58
CA ASN A 127 0.16 8.34 5.14
C ASN A 127 -1.10 9.16 5.43
N LEU A 128 -0.96 10.41 5.91
CA LEU A 128 -2.10 11.31 6.12
C LEU A 128 -2.75 11.73 4.80
N ALA A 129 -1.94 12.07 3.79
CA ALA A 129 -2.42 12.44 2.47
C ALA A 129 -3.17 11.27 1.79
N ILE A 130 -2.68 10.04 1.95
CA ILE A 130 -3.34 8.83 1.41
C ILE A 130 -4.72 8.65 2.06
N ARG A 131 -4.84 8.87 3.38
CA ARG A 131 -6.16 8.80 4.05
C ARG A 131 -7.14 9.80 3.44
N LYS A 132 -6.76 11.07 3.36
CA LYS A 132 -7.59 12.14 2.79
C LYS A 132 -7.99 11.82 1.33
N ALA A 133 -7.05 11.37 0.50
CA ALA A 133 -7.32 10.98 -0.89
C ALA A 133 -8.22 9.75 -1.01
N SER A 134 -8.00 8.74 -0.16
CA SER A 134 -8.82 7.52 -0.14
C SER A 134 -10.25 7.78 0.30
N GLU A 135 -10.47 8.69 1.27
CA GLU A 135 -11.81 9.08 1.71
C GLU A 135 -12.59 9.79 0.60
N LYS A 136 -11.95 10.70 -0.13
CA LYS A 136 -12.56 11.36 -1.30
C LYS A 136 -12.90 10.38 -2.41
N GLU A 137 -11.99 9.46 -2.73
CA GLU A 137 -12.23 8.47 -3.77
C GLU A 137 -13.36 7.52 -3.39
N LYS A 138 -13.45 7.09 -2.12
CA LYS A 138 -14.56 6.28 -1.61
C LYS A 138 -15.90 7.03 -1.71
N ALA A 139 -15.94 8.29 -1.29
CA ALA A 139 -17.15 9.11 -1.42
C ALA A 139 -17.60 9.27 -2.89
N ARG A 140 -16.65 9.26 -3.82
CA ARG A 140 -16.92 9.28 -5.27
C ARG A 140 -17.46 7.94 -5.78
N SER A 141 -16.90 6.80 -5.32
CA SER A 141 -17.35 5.48 -5.74
C SER A 141 -18.72 5.08 -5.17
N ASP A 142 -19.03 5.50 -3.94
CA ASP A 142 -20.29 5.17 -3.26
C ASP A 142 -21.53 5.82 -3.93
N LEU A 143 -21.32 6.85 -4.76
CA LEU A 143 -22.37 7.43 -5.62
C LEU A 143 -22.75 6.52 -6.82
N GLY A 144 -21.96 5.48 -7.10
CA GLY A 144 -22.12 4.60 -8.26
C GLY A 144 -22.41 3.13 -7.95
N ASP A 145 -22.25 2.67 -6.71
CA ASP A 145 -22.29 1.24 -6.40
C ASP A 145 -23.66 0.75 -5.90
N LYS A 146 -24.44 0.16 -6.82
CA LYS A 146 -25.66 -0.59 -6.48
C LYS A 146 -25.30 -2.06 -6.27
N GLY A 147 -25.07 -2.43 -5.02
CA GLY A 147 -25.23 -3.80 -4.52
C GLY A 147 -24.45 -4.87 -5.27
N GLU A 148 -23.12 -4.84 -5.19
CA GLU A 148 -22.29 -5.99 -5.59
C GLU A 148 -22.57 -7.19 -4.66
N SER A 149 -22.92 -8.34 -5.26
CA SER A 149 -22.98 -9.63 -4.57
C SER A 149 -21.61 -9.96 -3.95
N GLU A 150 -21.60 -10.59 -2.77
CA GLU A 150 -20.38 -10.99 -2.06
C GLU A 150 -19.51 -11.91 -2.94
N ILE A 151 -18.33 -11.42 -3.36
CA ILE A 151 -17.38 -12.21 -4.17
C ILE A 151 -16.37 -12.84 -3.21
N LYS A 152 -16.42 -14.16 -3.06
CA LYS A 152 -15.48 -14.89 -2.18
C LYS A 152 -14.19 -15.24 -2.90
N PHE A 153 -13.06 -15.09 -2.20
CA PHE A 153 -11.74 -15.49 -2.69
C PHE A 153 -11.63 -17.01 -2.78
N VAL A 154 -12.13 -17.72 -1.76
CA VAL A 154 -12.27 -19.18 -1.75
C VAL A 154 -13.74 -19.55 -1.67
N SER A 155 -14.29 -20.00 -2.78
CA SER A 155 -15.71 -20.37 -2.94
C SER A 155 -15.94 -21.88 -2.84
N GLN A 156 -14.91 -22.68 -3.10
CA GLN A 156 -14.96 -24.15 -3.15
C GLN A 156 -14.06 -24.76 -2.09
N GLU A 157 -14.51 -25.88 -1.52
CA GLU A 157 -13.66 -26.74 -0.71
C GLU A 157 -12.49 -27.24 -1.56
N ILE A 158 -11.27 -27.14 -1.01
CA ILE A 158 -10.06 -27.61 -1.69
C ILE A 158 -10.17 -29.13 -1.88
N ASN A 159 -10.25 -29.58 -3.13
CA ASN A 159 -10.19 -31.01 -3.43
C ASN A 159 -8.77 -31.53 -3.22
N VAL A 160 -8.54 -32.17 -2.08
CA VAL A 160 -7.24 -32.71 -1.68
C VAL A 160 -6.69 -33.69 -2.72
N ALA A 161 -7.55 -34.46 -3.40
CA ALA A 161 -7.12 -35.42 -4.41
C ALA A 161 -6.57 -34.74 -5.67
N GLU A 162 -7.16 -33.63 -6.11
CA GLU A 162 -6.65 -32.83 -7.22
C GLU A 162 -5.32 -32.15 -6.87
N VAL A 163 -5.21 -31.59 -5.67
CA VAL A 163 -3.96 -30.97 -5.19
C VAL A 163 -2.84 -32.02 -5.14
N GLN A 164 -3.12 -33.24 -4.69
CA GLN A 164 -2.11 -34.31 -4.68
C GLN A 164 -1.57 -34.65 -6.08
N GLN A 165 -2.38 -34.49 -7.13
CA GLN A 165 -1.96 -34.74 -8.50
C GLN A 165 -1.08 -33.60 -9.07
N SER A 166 -1.21 -32.38 -8.54
CA SER A 166 -0.40 -31.23 -8.96
C SER A 166 0.91 -31.08 -8.21
N LEU A 167 1.06 -31.74 -7.06
CA LEU A 167 2.29 -31.70 -6.27
C LEU A 167 3.43 -32.49 -6.92
N PRO A 168 4.68 -32.01 -6.82
CA PRO A 168 5.84 -32.78 -7.24
C PRO A 168 5.92 -34.17 -6.58
N ILE A 169 6.51 -35.12 -7.31
CA ILE A 169 6.74 -36.47 -6.82
C ILE A 169 7.54 -36.40 -5.51
N LYS A 170 7.06 -37.09 -4.46
CA LYS A 170 7.60 -37.09 -3.08
C LYS A 170 7.34 -35.84 -2.23
N SER A 171 6.54 -34.86 -2.68
CA SER A 171 6.24 -33.66 -1.86
C SER A 171 5.62 -33.97 -0.49
N LEU A 172 4.91 -35.09 -0.36
CA LEU A 172 4.27 -35.53 0.90
C LEU A 172 4.99 -36.72 1.56
N SER A 173 6.21 -37.09 1.13
CA SER A 173 6.94 -38.23 1.71
C SER A 173 7.76 -37.87 2.96
N CYS A 174 7.86 -36.59 3.30
CA CYS A 174 8.57 -36.13 4.49
C CYS A 174 7.73 -36.30 5.77
N LYS A 175 8.40 -36.30 6.93
CA LYS A 175 7.71 -36.37 8.22
C LYS A 175 6.72 -35.20 8.35
N LEU A 176 5.47 -35.52 8.63
CA LEU A 176 4.43 -34.53 8.84
C LEU A 176 4.75 -33.67 10.07
N VAL A 177 4.59 -32.35 9.93
CA VAL A 177 4.73 -31.41 11.05
C VAL A 177 3.60 -31.64 12.05
N GLY A 178 3.96 -31.80 13.33
CA GLY A 178 3.00 -32.02 14.41
C GLY A 178 2.04 -30.83 14.58
N LYS A 179 0.80 -31.11 14.99
CA LYS A 179 -0.23 -30.07 15.22
C LYS A 179 -0.59 -30.03 16.70
N SER A 180 -0.54 -28.85 17.32
CA SER A 180 -0.89 -28.67 18.74
C SER A 180 -1.93 -27.56 18.91
N PRO A 181 -3.10 -27.82 19.53
CA PRO A 181 -4.03 -26.76 19.89
C PRO A 181 -3.54 -26.00 21.14
N ALA A 182 -3.74 -24.68 21.18
CA ALA A 182 -3.57 -23.86 22.39
C ALA A 182 -2.26 -24.10 23.19
N LEU A 183 -1.12 -23.99 22.50
CA LEU A 183 0.20 -24.21 23.07
C LEU A 183 0.60 -23.06 24.03
N SER A 184 0.96 -23.38 25.28
CA SER A 184 1.49 -22.36 26.20
C SER A 184 2.88 -21.88 25.74
N LEU A 185 3.26 -20.67 26.14
CA LEU A 185 4.58 -20.12 25.82
C LEU A 185 5.70 -21.01 26.35
N GLU A 186 5.57 -21.53 27.58
CA GLU A 186 6.56 -22.43 28.18
C GLU A 186 6.68 -23.76 27.41
N ALA A 187 5.55 -24.37 27.04
CA ALA A 187 5.55 -25.62 26.27
C ALA A 187 6.15 -25.40 24.87
N PHE A 188 5.82 -24.28 24.22
CA PHE A 188 6.45 -23.91 22.95
C PHE A 188 7.96 -23.74 23.09
N LEU A 189 8.42 -23.03 24.12
CA LEU A 189 9.84 -22.79 24.37
C LEU A 189 10.60 -24.11 24.57
N ARG A 190 10.12 -24.95 25.48
CA ARG A 190 10.78 -26.21 25.86
C ARG A 190 10.75 -27.24 24.73
N ASP A 191 9.57 -27.45 24.14
CA ASP A 191 9.34 -28.62 23.28
C ASP A 191 9.69 -28.33 21.81
N HIS A 192 9.64 -27.06 21.37
CA HIS A 192 9.80 -26.68 19.96
C HIS A 192 10.88 -25.65 19.68
N TYR A 193 10.89 -24.52 20.40
CA TYR A 193 11.79 -23.41 20.11
C TYR A 193 13.26 -23.78 20.36
N LEU A 194 13.57 -24.30 21.56
CA LEU A 194 14.95 -24.67 21.93
C LEU A 194 15.51 -25.82 21.09
N SER A 195 14.65 -26.73 20.65
CA SER A 195 15.04 -27.87 19.82
C SER A 195 15.03 -27.56 18.32
N GLY A 196 14.54 -26.38 17.91
CA GLY A 196 14.38 -26.01 16.51
C GLY A 196 13.40 -26.90 15.75
N THR A 197 12.43 -27.50 16.42
CA THR A 197 11.48 -28.44 15.79
C THR A 197 10.20 -27.72 15.34
N PRO A 198 9.77 -27.89 14.09
CA PRO A 198 8.58 -27.21 13.57
C PRO A 198 7.30 -27.76 14.21
N VAL A 199 6.33 -26.88 14.44
CA VAL A 199 4.99 -27.21 14.95
C VAL A 199 3.94 -26.31 14.30
N VAL A 200 2.76 -26.85 14.01
CA VAL A 200 1.58 -26.08 13.61
C VAL A 200 0.74 -25.81 14.86
N ILE A 201 0.67 -24.55 15.27
CA ILE A 201 -0.18 -24.10 16.38
C ILE A 201 -1.58 -23.86 15.83
N ARG A 202 -2.57 -24.59 16.37
CA ARG A 202 -3.98 -24.49 15.97
C ARG A 202 -4.77 -23.60 16.92
N ASP A 203 -5.89 -23.10 16.41
CA ASP A 203 -6.96 -22.40 17.15
C ASP A 203 -6.57 -21.01 17.72
N SER A 204 -5.28 -20.67 17.78
CA SER A 204 -4.80 -19.40 18.34
C SER A 204 -5.23 -18.15 17.56
N MET A 205 -5.49 -18.26 16.26
CA MET A 205 -5.87 -17.13 15.39
C MET A 205 -7.32 -17.20 14.93
N ASP A 206 -8.14 -18.12 15.47
CA ASP A 206 -9.51 -18.35 14.99
C ASP A 206 -10.45 -17.16 15.21
N HIS A 207 -10.15 -16.34 16.21
CA HIS A 207 -10.90 -15.12 16.54
C HIS A 207 -10.47 -13.91 15.70
N TRP A 208 -9.47 -14.04 14.82
CA TRP A 208 -9.00 -12.91 14.02
C TRP A 208 -10.04 -12.51 12.97
N PRO A 209 -10.38 -11.21 12.85
CA PRO A 209 -11.30 -10.73 11.83
C PRO A 209 -10.88 -11.07 10.40
N ALA A 210 -9.57 -11.25 10.17
CA ALA A 210 -9.01 -11.65 8.88
C ALA A 210 -9.62 -12.96 8.35
N LYS A 211 -9.94 -13.92 9.23
CA LYS A 211 -10.49 -15.23 8.85
C LYS A 211 -11.85 -15.13 8.15
N SER A 212 -12.66 -14.14 8.52
CA SER A 212 -13.96 -13.90 7.88
C SER A 212 -13.90 -12.78 6.84
N LYS A 213 -13.29 -11.63 7.17
CA LYS A 213 -13.32 -10.42 6.33
C LYS A 213 -12.48 -10.55 5.06
N TRP A 214 -11.31 -11.20 5.12
CA TRP A 214 -10.40 -11.22 3.96
C TRP A 214 -10.79 -12.23 2.89
N ASN A 215 -11.75 -13.12 3.18
CA ASN A 215 -12.34 -13.96 2.16
C ASN A 215 -13.33 -13.19 1.27
N ASP A 216 -13.81 -12.01 1.70
CA ASP A 216 -14.62 -11.12 0.87
C ASP A 216 -13.70 -10.22 0.01
N MET A 217 -13.68 -10.47 -1.29
CA MET A 217 -12.90 -9.67 -2.25
C MET A 217 -13.41 -8.23 -2.36
N ASN A 218 -14.71 -8.01 -2.18
CA ASN A 218 -15.28 -6.66 -2.20
C ASN A 218 -14.81 -5.89 -0.97
N TYR A 219 -14.72 -6.54 0.20
CA TYR A 219 -14.07 -5.97 1.38
C TYR A 219 -12.62 -5.56 1.08
N LEU A 220 -11.81 -6.46 0.51
CA LEU A 220 -10.41 -6.19 0.17
C LEU A 220 -10.26 -5.02 -0.84
N ARG A 221 -11.10 -5.00 -1.88
CA ARG A 221 -11.15 -3.91 -2.87
C ARG A 221 -11.53 -2.58 -2.23
N ARG A 222 -12.54 -2.57 -1.36
CA ARG A 222 -13.02 -1.36 -0.67
C ARG A 222 -11.99 -0.79 0.30
N VAL A 223 -11.23 -1.65 0.97
CA VAL A 223 -10.27 -1.23 1.99
C VAL A 223 -8.93 -0.81 1.39
N ALA A 224 -8.42 -1.56 0.41
CA ALA A 224 -7.07 -1.38 -0.11
C ALA A 224 -6.96 -1.40 -1.64
N GLY A 225 -8.06 -1.50 -2.39
CA GLY A 225 -8.04 -1.69 -3.84
C GLY A 225 -7.27 -0.61 -4.61
N PHE A 226 -7.34 0.64 -4.16
CA PHE A 226 -6.63 1.78 -4.77
C PHE A 226 -5.13 1.82 -4.45
N ARG A 227 -4.65 0.98 -3.53
CA ARG A 227 -3.27 0.97 -3.09
C ARG A 227 -2.39 0.32 -4.13
N THR A 228 -1.25 0.94 -4.41
CA THR A 228 -0.23 0.36 -5.30
C THR A 228 0.62 -0.63 -4.51
N VAL A 229 0.83 -1.82 -5.06
CA VAL A 229 1.63 -2.89 -4.44
C VAL A 229 2.65 -3.45 -5.44
N PRO A 230 3.85 -3.83 -4.96
CA PRO A 230 4.81 -4.56 -5.77
C PRO A 230 4.36 -6.03 -5.90
N VAL A 231 4.33 -6.53 -7.14
CA VAL A 231 4.03 -7.93 -7.43
C VAL A 231 5.16 -8.54 -8.24
N GLU A 232 5.44 -9.80 -7.96
CA GLU A 232 6.32 -10.63 -8.77
C GLU A 232 5.51 -11.28 -9.89
N VAL A 233 6.00 -11.20 -11.12
CA VAL A 233 5.36 -11.81 -12.29
C VAL A 233 6.33 -12.79 -12.92
N GLY A 234 5.88 -14.03 -13.11
CA GLY A 234 6.66 -15.11 -13.72
C GLY A 234 6.58 -16.43 -12.93
N LYS A 235 7.23 -17.48 -13.43
CA LYS A 235 7.14 -18.83 -12.81
C LYS A 235 7.85 -18.92 -11.46
N ASN A 236 9.04 -18.35 -11.35
CA ASN A 236 9.82 -18.24 -10.11
C ASN A 236 10.97 -17.23 -10.31
N TYR A 237 11.58 -16.78 -9.22
CA TYR A 237 12.66 -15.78 -9.20
C TYR A 237 13.97 -16.20 -9.89
N LEU A 238 14.09 -17.47 -10.31
CA LEU A 238 15.25 -17.97 -11.06
C LEU A 238 15.03 -17.91 -12.58
N CYS A 239 13.81 -17.64 -13.04
CA CYS A 239 13.49 -17.57 -14.46
C CYS A 239 13.88 -16.20 -15.04
N PRO A 240 14.46 -16.14 -16.27
CA PRO A 240 14.80 -14.88 -16.93
C PRO A 240 13.61 -13.94 -17.17
N GLU A 241 12.40 -14.51 -17.29
CA GLU A 241 11.17 -13.77 -17.50
C GLU A 241 10.61 -13.16 -16.20
N TRP A 242 11.20 -13.49 -15.05
CA TRP A 242 10.77 -12.93 -13.77
C TRP A 242 11.03 -11.43 -13.74
N LYS A 243 10.01 -10.69 -13.31
CA LYS A 243 10.05 -9.24 -13.14
C LYS A 243 9.21 -8.80 -11.96
N GLN A 244 9.48 -7.59 -11.48
CA GLN A 244 8.62 -6.90 -10.53
C GLN A 244 7.79 -5.85 -11.26
N GLU A 245 6.51 -5.80 -10.94
CA GLU A 245 5.57 -4.78 -11.43
C GLU A 245 4.93 -4.05 -10.25
N LEU A 246 4.57 -2.79 -10.46
CA LEU A 246 3.78 -2.00 -9.51
C LEU A 246 2.38 -1.82 -10.07
N ILE A 247 1.42 -2.51 -9.46
CA ILE A 247 0.02 -2.49 -9.87
C ILE A 247 -0.88 -2.11 -8.71
N THR A 248 -2.14 -1.76 -9.01
CA THR A 248 -3.12 -1.55 -7.93
C THR A 248 -3.51 -2.89 -7.30
N PHE A 249 -3.87 -2.88 -6.02
CA PHE A 249 -4.34 -4.08 -5.35
C PHE A 249 -5.63 -4.62 -5.99
N SER A 250 -6.50 -3.74 -6.50
CA SER A 250 -7.67 -4.15 -7.32
C SER A 250 -7.26 -4.93 -8.56
N GLU A 251 -6.23 -4.47 -9.28
CA GLU A 251 -5.71 -5.16 -10.46
C GLU A 251 -5.08 -6.50 -10.10
N PHE A 252 -4.33 -6.56 -9.00
CA PHE A 252 -3.80 -7.82 -8.46
C PHE A 252 -4.94 -8.83 -8.20
N LEU A 253 -5.99 -8.41 -7.49
CA LEU A 253 -7.15 -9.26 -7.20
C LEU A 253 -7.82 -9.77 -8.47
N GLU A 254 -7.96 -8.93 -9.51
CA GLU A 254 -8.53 -9.35 -10.79
C GLU A 254 -7.63 -10.38 -11.50
N ARG A 255 -6.31 -10.14 -11.57
CA ARG A 255 -5.35 -11.09 -12.15
C ARG A 255 -5.39 -12.45 -11.45
N THR A 256 -5.54 -12.48 -10.11
CA THR A 256 -5.64 -13.75 -9.36
C THR A 256 -6.94 -14.51 -9.63
N ARG A 257 -7.98 -13.83 -10.10
CA ARG A 257 -9.29 -14.43 -10.40
C ARG A 257 -9.37 -14.95 -11.83
N SER A 258 -8.73 -14.28 -12.78
CA SER A 258 -8.71 -14.66 -14.19
C SER A 258 -8.03 -16.02 -14.37
N ASN A 259 -8.83 -17.09 -14.35
CA ASN A 259 -8.43 -18.50 -14.50
C ASN A 259 -7.86 -18.87 -15.89
N ASP A 260 -7.37 -17.90 -16.66
CA ASP A 260 -6.70 -18.15 -17.95
C ASP A 260 -5.29 -18.69 -17.69
N THR A 261 -5.26 -19.96 -17.26
CA THR A 261 -4.09 -20.82 -17.06
C THR A 261 -3.25 -21.01 -18.33
N THR A 262 -3.73 -20.54 -19.48
CA THR A 262 -3.09 -20.65 -20.79
C THR A 262 -2.33 -19.40 -21.22
N SER A 263 -2.53 -18.23 -20.58
CA SER A 263 -1.92 -16.97 -21.05
C SER A 263 -1.42 -16.01 -19.95
N VAL A 264 -1.91 -16.10 -18.71
CA VAL A 264 -1.54 -15.15 -17.65
C VAL A 264 -0.36 -15.68 -16.84
N GLU A 265 0.76 -14.94 -16.88
CA GLU A 265 1.94 -15.20 -16.03
C GLU A 265 1.54 -15.14 -14.55
N THR A 266 1.93 -16.15 -13.77
CA THR A 266 1.66 -16.22 -12.33
C THR A 266 2.06 -14.90 -11.66
N THR A 267 1.11 -14.24 -11.00
CA THR A 267 1.33 -13.00 -10.26
C THR A 267 1.32 -13.29 -8.77
N TYR A 268 2.37 -12.88 -8.06
CA TYR A 268 2.55 -13.17 -6.65
C TYR A 268 2.89 -11.89 -5.86
N LEU A 269 2.02 -11.54 -4.90
CA LEU A 269 2.27 -10.47 -3.94
C LEU A 269 3.04 -11.04 -2.75
N ALA A 270 4.35 -10.79 -2.71
CA ALA A 270 5.26 -11.38 -1.73
C ALA A 270 6.16 -10.33 -1.08
N GLN A 271 6.65 -10.65 0.11
CA GLN A 271 7.71 -9.91 0.80
C GLN A 271 7.46 -8.41 0.97
N HIS A 272 6.18 -7.99 0.97
CA HIS A 272 5.79 -6.60 1.13
C HIS A 272 5.13 -6.35 2.49
N GLN A 273 5.53 -5.28 3.16
CA GLN A 273 5.00 -4.87 4.46
C GLN A 273 3.64 -4.18 4.28
N LEU A 274 2.63 -4.94 3.88
CA LEU A 274 1.29 -4.43 3.58
C LEU A 274 0.69 -3.64 4.74
N PHE A 275 0.92 -4.08 5.99
CA PHE A 275 0.40 -3.38 7.15
C PHE A 275 1.08 -2.02 7.34
N ASP A 276 2.39 -1.90 7.14
CA ASP A 276 3.08 -0.60 7.24
C ASP A 276 2.57 0.40 6.20
N GLN A 277 2.18 -0.10 5.02
CA GLN A 277 1.56 0.69 3.98
C GLN A 277 0.08 1.00 4.26
N TRP A 278 -0.68 0.05 4.83
CA TRP A 278 -2.15 0.08 4.90
C TRP A 278 -2.74 0.33 6.28
N LEU A 279 -1.91 0.47 7.32
CA LEU A 279 -2.31 0.65 8.73
C LEU A 279 -3.29 1.82 8.93
N SER A 280 -3.30 2.79 8.02
CA SER A 280 -4.25 3.89 8.05
C SER A 280 -5.68 3.56 7.59
N SER A 281 -5.87 2.45 6.86
CA SER A 281 -7.15 2.07 6.22
C SER A 281 -7.76 0.78 6.77
N VAL A 282 -6.99 -0.06 7.49
CA VAL A 282 -7.39 -1.42 7.91
C VAL A 282 -7.65 -1.52 9.43
N ALA A 283 -7.20 -0.57 10.23
CA ALA A 283 -7.11 -0.69 11.69
C ALA A 283 -8.34 -0.23 12.51
N LYS A 284 -9.54 -0.15 11.92
CA LYS A 284 -10.79 0.06 12.68
C LYS A 284 -11.87 -0.92 12.26
#